data_AF-A0A1F4RPH4-F1
#
_entry.id   AF-A0A1F4RPH4-F1
#
_cell.length_a   1.000
_cell.length_b   1.000
_cell.length_c   1.000
_cell.angle_alpha   90.00
_cell.angle_beta   90.00
_cell.angle_gamma   90.00
#
_symmetry.space_group_name_H-M   'P 1'
#
loop_
_entity.id
_entity.type
_entity.pdbx_description
1 polymer ?
#
loop_
_entity_poly.entity_id
_entity_poly.type
_entity_poly.pdbx_seq_one_letter_code
_entity_poly.pdbx_strand_id
1 'polypeptide(L)'
;MPEEKSALEKLEDLLKEFWRVSGNASIIAAKHTEFVVEPKIFFGDKLNPEILKLLVINYLANTSTQDSGTGNIEVTPEKLIIKSPKGKPLVIVRDKKVIRQYIESQI
;
A
#
# COMPACT_ATOMS: atom_id res chain seq x y z
N MET A 1 25.27 -20.97 -0.73
CA MET A 1 23.86 -20.91 -1.17
C MET A 1 23.41 -19.49 -0.91
N PRO A 2 22.91 -18.73 -1.90
CA PRO A 2 22.46 -17.37 -1.64
C PRO A 2 21.27 -17.45 -0.68
N GLU A 3 21.33 -16.70 0.42
CA GLU A 3 20.25 -16.63 1.41
C GLU A 3 18.94 -16.28 0.69
N GLU A 4 17.89 -17.05 0.94
CA GLU A 4 16.59 -16.76 0.36
C GLU A 4 16.14 -15.37 0.83
N LYS A 5 15.96 -14.46 -0.13
CA LYS A 5 15.46 -13.10 0.13
C LYS A 5 14.21 -13.16 1.02
N SER A 6 14.19 -12.33 2.05
CA SER A 6 13.06 -12.16 2.95
C SER A 6 11.81 -11.70 2.20
N ALA A 7 10.63 -11.92 2.78
CA ALA A 7 9.37 -11.49 2.18
C ALA A 7 9.32 -9.96 1.94
N LEU A 8 10.00 -9.19 2.78
CA LEU A 8 10.14 -7.73 2.63
C LEU A 8 11.02 -7.35 1.45
N GLU A 9 12.18 -8.02 1.29
CA GLU A 9 13.06 -7.78 0.14
C GLU A 9 12.40 -8.17 -1.18
N LYS A 10 11.63 -9.26 -1.20
CA LYS A 10 10.85 -9.66 -2.39
C LYS A 10 9.77 -8.64 -2.73
N LEU A 11 9.07 -8.09 -1.72
CA LEU A 11 8.10 -7.01 -1.93
C LEU A 11 8.79 -5.74 -2.43
N GLU A 12 9.95 -5.40 -1.88
CA GLU A 12 10.74 -4.26 -2.32
C GLU A 12 11.14 -4.38 -3.79
N ASP A 13 11.65 -5.54 -4.19
CA ASP A 13 12.03 -5.80 -5.58
C ASP A 13 10.83 -5.66 -6.53
N LEU A 14 9.68 -6.23 -6.18
CA LEU A 14 8.45 -6.12 -6.97
C LEU A 14 7.95 -4.67 -7.08
N LEU A 15 8.03 -3.90 -6.00
CA LEU A 15 7.63 -2.48 -6.02
C LEU A 15 8.60 -1.64 -6.86
N LYS A 16 9.91 -1.93 -6.82
CA LYS A 16 10.92 -1.28 -7.69
C LYS A 16 10.68 -1.63 -9.15
N GLU A 17 10.39 -2.89 -9.46
CA GLU A 17 10.12 -3.35 -10.81
C GLU A 17 8.84 -2.74 -11.37
N PHE A 18 7.74 -2.78 -10.59
CA PHE A 18 6.50 -2.09 -10.94
C PHE A 18 6.78 -0.62 -11.26
N TRP A 19 7.49 0.09 -10.38
CA TRP A 19 7.81 1.50 -10.62
C TRP A 19 8.69 1.72 -11.85
N ARG A 20 9.63 0.83 -12.15
CA ARG A 20 10.46 0.92 -13.35
C ARG A 20 9.63 0.81 -14.64
N VAL A 21 8.55 0.04 -14.59
CA VAL A 21 7.66 -0.22 -15.73
C VAL A 21 6.54 0.82 -15.84
N SER A 22 5.98 1.27 -14.72
CA SER A 22 4.77 2.12 -14.69
C SER A 22 5.02 3.55 -14.19
N GLY A 23 6.16 3.82 -13.56
CA GLY A 23 6.49 5.08 -12.94
C GLY A 23 7.08 6.06 -13.95
N ASN A 24 6.41 7.19 -14.15
CA ASN A 24 7.03 8.34 -14.80
C ASN A 24 8.03 8.94 -13.82
N ALA A 25 9.32 8.62 -13.99
CA ALA A 25 10.37 9.24 -13.20
C ALA A 25 10.22 10.76 -13.30
N SER A 26 10.14 11.43 -12.15
CA SER A 26 10.00 12.88 -12.13
C SER A 26 11.37 13.47 -12.48
N ILE A 27 11.48 14.01 -13.70
CA ILE A 27 12.64 14.79 -14.12
C ILE A 27 12.47 16.18 -13.52
N ILE A 28 13.26 16.47 -12.50
CA ILE A 28 13.34 17.81 -11.93
C ILE A 28 14.42 18.55 -12.72
N ALA A 29 13.99 19.39 -13.65
CA ALA A 29 14.88 20.29 -14.37
C ALA A 29 15.23 21.50 -13.49
N ALA A 30 16.50 21.62 -13.10
CA ALA A 30 17.07 22.84 -12.58
C ALA A 30 17.84 23.56 -13.70
N LYS A 31 18.08 24.87 -13.56
CA LYS A 31 18.58 25.78 -14.63
C LYS A 31 19.72 25.24 -15.52
N HIS A 32 20.55 24.32 -15.05
CA HIS A 32 21.65 23.72 -15.80
C HIS A 32 21.82 22.19 -15.60
N THR A 33 20.83 21.51 -15.02
CA THR A 33 20.95 20.07 -14.70
C THR A 33 19.58 19.43 -14.54
N GLU A 34 19.46 18.19 -14.98
CA GLU A 34 18.27 17.37 -14.77
C GLU A 34 18.58 16.33 -13.69
N PHE A 35 17.70 16.23 -12.70
CA PHE A 35 17.74 15.17 -11.69
C PHE A 35 16.59 14.21 -11.92
N VAL A 36 16.92 12.93 -12.06
CA VAL A 36 15.93 11.85 -12.03
C VAL A 36 15.73 11.48 -10.57
N VAL A 37 14.56 11.79 -10.02
CA VAL A 37 14.22 11.40 -8.64
C VAL A 37 13.49 10.07 -8.65
N GLU A 38 14.18 9.02 -8.22
CA GLU A 38 13.55 7.75 -7.92
C GLU A 38 12.78 7.83 -6.59
N PRO A 39 11.55 7.30 -6.52
CA PRO A 39 10.79 7.31 -5.28
C PRO A 39 11.45 6.41 -4.25
N LYS A 40 11.54 6.91 -3.02
CA LYS A 40 11.97 6.11 -1.87
C LYS A 40 10.83 5.18 -1.47
N ILE A 41 10.99 3.89 -1.78
CA ILE A 41 10.01 2.85 -1.44
C ILE A 41 10.01 2.58 0.05
N PHE A 42 11.19 2.62 0.66
CA PHE A 42 11.39 2.48 2.10
C PHE A 42 12.09 3.73 2.65
N PHE A 43 11.76 4.07 3.90
CA PHE A 43 12.49 5.04 4.71
C PHE A 43 13.03 4.30 5.94
N GLY A 44 14.31 3.92 5.89
CA GLY A 44 14.87 2.92 6.81
C GLY A 44 14.21 1.56 6.58
N ASP A 45 13.81 0.86 7.64
CA ASP A 45 13.15 -0.47 7.56
C ASP A 45 11.62 -0.40 7.45
N LYS A 46 11.07 0.79 7.13
CA LYS A 46 9.62 1.02 7.08
C LYS A 46 9.22 1.39 5.65
N LEU A 47 8.16 0.73 5.17
CA LEU A 47 7.55 1.06 3.88
C LEU A 47 7.08 2.52 3.90
N ASN A 48 7.30 3.23 2.79
CA ASN A 48 6.83 4.58 2.59
C ASN A 48 5.31 4.64 2.87
N PRO A 49 4.84 5.51 3.78
CA PRO A 49 3.43 5.61 4.14
C PRO A 49 2.48 5.82 2.94
N GLU A 50 2.93 6.52 1.90
CA GLU A 50 2.11 6.73 0.69
C GLU A 50 1.96 5.45 -0.13
N ILE A 51 3.01 4.62 -0.21
CA ILE A 51 2.93 3.30 -0.85
C ILE A 51 2.06 2.36 -0.01
N LEU A 52 2.19 2.40 1.33
CA LEU A 52 1.34 1.62 2.21
C LEU A 52 -0.15 1.97 2.04
N LYS A 53 -0.47 3.26 1.93
CA LYS A 53 -1.85 3.71 1.64
C LYS A 53 -2.36 3.15 0.31
N LEU A 54 -1.54 3.17 -0.74
CA LEU A 54 -1.91 2.62 -2.04
C LEU A 54 -2.16 1.10 -1.99
N LEU A 55 -1.31 0.36 -1.27
CA LEU A 55 -1.50 -1.08 -1.06
C LEU A 55 -2.80 -1.38 -0.31
N VAL A 56 -3.11 -0.58 0.73
CA VAL A 56 -4.38 -0.68 1.47
C VAL A 56 -5.56 -0.42 0.53
N ILE A 57 -5.54 0.67 -0.24
CA ILE A 57 -6.62 1.00 -1.19
C ILE A 57 -6.79 -0.12 -2.22
N ASN A 58 -5.68 -0.63 -2.78
CA ASN A 58 -5.71 -1.71 -3.77
C ASN A 58 -6.28 -3.00 -3.17
N TYR A 59 -5.85 -3.37 -1.96
CA TYR A 59 -6.40 -4.51 -1.24
C TYR A 59 -7.92 -4.36 -1.04
N LEU A 60 -8.36 -3.19 -0.56
CA LEU A 60 -9.78 -2.89 -0.34
C LEU A 60 -10.60 -2.93 -1.63
N ALA A 61 -10.04 -2.48 -2.76
CA ALA A 61 -10.70 -2.50 -4.06
C ALA A 61 -10.82 -3.91 -4.67
N ASN A 62 -9.85 -4.78 -4.39
CA ASN A 62 -9.85 -6.17 -4.87
C ASN A 62 -10.52 -7.15 -3.91
N THR A 63 -10.82 -6.73 -2.69
CA THR A 63 -11.62 -7.52 -1.76
C THR A 63 -13.07 -7.44 -2.22
N SER A 64 -13.54 -8.47 -2.92
CA SER A 64 -14.91 -8.55 -3.40
C SER A 64 -15.90 -8.50 -2.24
N THR A 65 -17.12 -8.02 -2.47
CA THR A 65 -18.22 -8.07 -1.49
C THR A 65 -18.53 -9.50 -0.99
N GLN A 66 -18.09 -10.55 -1.70
CA GLN A 66 -18.17 -11.93 -1.25
C GLN A 66 -17.09 -12.32 -0.24
N ASP A 67 -15.88 -11.75 -0.32
CA ASP A 67 -14.83 -11.90 0.71
C ASP A 67 -15.15 -11.06 1.95
N SER A 68 -15.83 -9.93 1.79
CA SER A 68 -16.39 -9.12 2.88
C SER A 68 -17.39 -9.90 3.75
N GLY A 69 -18.01 -10.95 3.19
CA GLY A 69 -18.88 -11.88 3.92
C GLY A 69 -18.17 -12.73 4.98
N THR A 70 -16.83 -12.83 4.94
CA THR A 70 -16.04 -13.52 5.99
C THR A 70 -15.67 -12.63 7.18
N GLY A 71 -16.10 -11.36 7.22
CA GLY A 71 -15.93 -10.50 8.40
C GLY A 71 -14.48 -10.07 8.68
N ASN A 72 -13.60 -10.20 7.67
CA ASN A 72 -12.18 -9.86 7.79
C ASN A 72 -11.91 -8.35 7.73
N ILE A 73 -12.90 -7.53 7.39
CA ILE A 73 -12.78 -6.07 7.41
C ILE A 73 -13.84 -5.51 8.36
N GLU A 74 -13.40 -4.81 9.40
CA GLU A 74 -14.27 -4.06 10.30
C GLU A 74 -14.09 -2.57 10.01
N VAL A 75 -15.19 -1.88 9.71
CA VAL A 75 -15.17 -0.44 9.40
C VAL A 75 -16.03 0.32 10.37
N THR A 76 -15.45 1.39 10.91
CA THR A 76 -16.12 2.40 11.71
C THR A 76 -15.75 3.78 11.15
N PRO A 77 -16.49 4.85 11.48
CA PRO A 77 -16.12 6.21 11.06
C PRO A 77 -14.71 6.65 11.50
N GLU A 78 -14.13 6.00 12.53
CA GLU A 78 -12.83 6.38 13.09
C GLU A 78 -11.66 5.50 12.62
N LYS A 79 -11.95 4.26 12.22
CA LYS A 79 -10.92 3.28 11.83
C LYS A 79 -11.48 2.19 10.91
N LEU A 80 -10.62 1.71 10.04
CA LEU A 80 -10.79 0.47 9.28
C LEU A 80 -9.77 -0.55 9.78
N ILE A 81 -10.22 -1.77 10.05
CA ILE A 81 -9.39 -2.86 10.57
C ILE A 81 -9.45 -4.02 9.58
N ILE A 82 -8.29 -4.43 9.08
CA ILE A 82 -8.14 -5.69 8.34
C ILE A 82 -7.69 -6.75 9.33
N LYS A 83 -8.48 -7.81 9.46
CA LYS A 83 -8.27 -8.93 10.36
C LYS A 83 -7.71 -10.12 9.58
N SER A 84 -6.92 -10.93 10.26
CA SER A 84 -6.58 -12.29 9.81
C SER A 84 -7.84 -13.15 9.74
N PRO A 85 -7.80 -14.29 9.02
CA PRO A 85 -8.90 -15.26 9.01
C PRO A 85 -9.30 -15.79 10.40
N LYS A 86 -8.44 -15.62 11.41
CA LYS A 86 -8.69 -15.97 12.82
C LYS A 86 -9.26 -14.80 13.64
N GLY A 87 -9.63 -13.69 13.00
CA GLY A 87 -10.21 -12.50 13.63
C GLY A 87 -9.22 -11.53 14.28
N LYS A 88 -7.92 -11.84 14.33
CA LYS A 88 -6.90 -10.93 14.90
C LYS A 88 -6.63 -9.73 13.98
N PRO A 89 -6.53 -8.48 14.49
CA PRO A 89 -6.21 -7.33 13.67
C PRO A 89 -4.78 -7.42 13.12
N LEU A 90 -4.65 -7.28 11.80
CA LEU A 90 -3.37 -7.23 11.09
C LEU A 90 -3.00 -5.80 10.69
N VAL A 91 -3.99 -5.02 10.25
CA VAL A 91 -3.80 -3.65 9.81
C VAL A 91 -4.91 -2.77 10.39
N ILE A 92 -4.53 -1.60 10.92
CA ILE A 92 -5.47 -0.60 11.42
C ILE A 92 -5.19 0.70 10.67
N VAL A 93 -6.19 1.16 9.91
CA VAL A 93 -6.16 2.37 9.10
C VAL A 93 -6.99 3.42 9.83
N ARG A 94 -6.39 4.57 10.14
CA ARG A 94 -7.06 5.73 10.78
C ARG A 94 -7.16 6.94 9.86
N ASP A 95 -6.78 6.76 8.60
CA ASP A 95 -6.86 7.82 7.59
C ASP A 95 -8.31 8.04 7.19
N LYS A 96 -8.87 9.20 7.57
CA LYS A 96 -10.28 9.55 7.33
C LYS A 96 -10.64 9.56 5.84
N LYS A 97 -9.69 9.90 4.96
CA LYS A 97 -9.92 9.93 3.51
C LYS A 97 -10.09 8.52 2.98
N VAL A 98 -9.21 7.61 3.37
CA VAL A 98 -9.28 6.19 2.98
C VAL A 98 -10.56 5.53 3.54
N ILE A 99 -10.89 5.78 4.81
CA ILE A 99 -12.10 5.26 5.45
C ILE A 99 -13.34 5.74 4.70
N ARG A 100 -13.43 7.04 4.41
CA ARG A 100 -14.56 7.64 3.69
C ARG A 100 -14.71 7.06 2.28
N GLN A 101 -13.60 6.99 1.52
CA GLN A 101 -13.61 6.42 0.18
C GLN A 101 -14.09 4.96 0.17
N TYR A 102 -13.66 4.16 1.15
CA TYR A 102 -14.12 2.78 1.26
C TYR A 102 -15.62 2.69 1.62
N ILE A 103 -16.10 3.50 2.55
CA ILE A 103 -17.53 3.54 2.90
C ILE A 103 -18.38 3.93 1.67
N GLU A 104 -17.96 4.97 0.95
CA GLU A 104 -18.64 5.44 -0.26
C GLU A 104 -18.65 4.40 -1.39
N SER A 105 -17.64 3.53 -1.50
CA SER A 105 -17.59 2.48 -2.53
C SER A 105 -18.44 1.24 -2.22
N GLN A 106 -19.01 1.14 -1.01
CA GLN A 106 -19.86 0.02 -0.58
C GLN A 106 -21.37 0.35 -0.68
N ILE A 107 -21.71 1.61 -1.01
CA ILE A 107 -23.08 2.11 -1.21
C ILE A 107 -23.43 2.01 -2.70
#